data_AF-A0A847V452-F1
#
_entry.id   AF-A0A847V452-F1
#
_cell.length_a   1.000
_cell.length_b   1.000
_cell.length_c   1.000
_cell.angle_alpha   90.00
_cell.angle_beta   90.00
_cell.angle_gamma   90.00
#
_symmetry.space_group_name_H-M   'P 1'
#
loop_
_entity.id
_entity.type
_entity.pdbx_description
1 polymer ?
#
loop_
_entity_poly.entity_id
_entity_poly.type
_entity_poly.pdbx_seq_one_letter_code
_entity_poly.pdbx_strand_id
1 'polypeptide(L)' 'MYLIFRCSRCGRHLYAEDGAATRACPCGRRIRLDGVRVLSRAKDEREAGDQVRALQMAGRQMTGFSPAG' A
#
# COMPACT_ATOMS: atom_id res chain seq x y z
N MET A 1 2.17 7.65 13.63
CA MET A 1 2.56 6.37 12.99
C MET A 1 1.57 6.06 11.89
N TYR A 2 2.09 5.54 10.79
CA TYR A 2 1.35 5.20 9.59
C TYR A 2 1.46 3.70 9.30
N LEU A 3 0.34 3.09 8.96
CA LEU A 3 0.23 1.70 8.55
C LEU A 3 0.13 1.67 7.03
N ILE A 4 1.07 0.98 6.39
CA ILE A 4 1.03 0.69 4.95
C ILE A 4 0.42 -0.69 4.76
N PHE A 5 -0.64 -0.76 3.97
CA PHE A 5 -1.34 -2.01 3.68
C PHE A 5 -1.76 -2.07 2.22
N ARG A 6 -2.03 -3.28 1.76
CA ARG A 6 -2.53 -3.52 0.40
C ARG A 6 -4.03 -3.74 0.44
N CYS A 7 -4.75 -3.06 -0.45
CA CYS A 7 -6.15 -3.37 -0.65
C CYS A 7 -6.28 -4.79 -1.24
N SER A 8 -7.03 -5.66 -0.56
CA SER A 8 -7.29 -7.03 -1.01
C SER A 8 -8.04 -7.11 -2.33
N ARG A 9 -8.84 -6.09 -2.68
CA ARG A 9 -9.63 -6.06 -3.93
C ARG A 9 -8.83 -5.54 -5.13
N CYS A 10 -8.25 -4.34 -5.03
CA CYS A 10 -7.60 -3.69 -6.18
C CYS A 10 -6.07 -3.84 -6.19
N GLY A 11 -5.49 -4.43 -5.14
CA GLY A 11 -4.06 -4.65 -5.04
C GLY A 11 -3.21 -3.38 -4.85
N ARG A 12 -3.82 -2.19 -4.74
CA ARG A 12 -3.10 -0.94 -4.49
C ARG A 12 -2.56 -0.87 -3.06
N HIS A 13 -1.36 -0.33 -2.92
CA HIS A 13 -0.75 0.01 -1.64
C HIS A 13 -1.28 1.37 -1.18
N LEU A 14 -1.79 1.41 0.04
CA LEU A 14 -2.32 2.60 0.68
C LEU A 14 -1.67 2.73 2.06
N TYR A 15 -1.58 3.95 2.55
CA TYR A 15 -1.26 4.23 3.94
C TYR A 15 -2.47 4.81 4.67
N ALA A 16 -2.49 4.58 5.97
CA ALA A 16 -3.42 5.19 6.92
C ALA A 16 -2.69 5.48 8.23
N GLU A 17 -3.23 6.36 9.05
CA GLU A 17 -2.75 6.56 10.40
C GLU A 17 -3.08 5.35 11.28
N ASP A 18 -2.19 5.01 12.21
CA ASP A 18 -2.31 3.86 13.12
C ASP A 18 -3.57 3.89 14.00
N GLY A 19 -4.15 5.07 14.22
CA GLY A 19 -5.39 5.26 14.97
C GLY A 19 -6.68 5.22 14.15
N ALA A 20 -6.61 5.07 12.81
CA ALA A 20 -7.80 5.10 11.98
C ALA A 20 -8.54 3.74 12.01
N ALA A 21 -9.79 3.70 12.48
CA ALA A 21 -10.55 2.45 12.53
C ALA A 21 -10.79 1.84 11.13
N THR A 22 -11.07 2.70 10.15
CA THR A 22 -11.35 2.27 8.77
C THR A 22 -10.78 3.24 7.75
N ARG A 23 -10.41 2.72 6.58
CA ARG A 23 -9.91 3.52 5.46
C ARG A 23 -10.66 3.17 4.19
N ALA A 24 -11.20 4.18 3.51
CA ALA A 24 -11.86 4.01 2.23
C ALA A 24 -10.82 3.89 1.12
N CYS A 25 -10.88 2.80 0.37
CA CYS A 25 -10.11 2.65 -0.86
C CYS A 25 -10.90 3.26 -2.02
N PRO A 26 -10.26 3.95 -2.98
CA PRO A 26 -10.92 4.47 -4.18
C PRO A 26 -11.58 3.40 -5.08
N CYS A 27 -11.39 2.10 -4.79
CA CYS A 27 -12.11 1.01 -5.46
C CYS A 27 -13.53 0.76 -4.90
N GLY A 28 -13.99 1.61 -3.97
CA GLY A 28 -15.30 1.51 -3.31
C GLY A 28 -15.34 0.60 -2.08
N ARG A 29 -14.23 -0.05 -1.71
CA ARG A 29 -14.17 -0.91 -0.51
C ARG A 29 -13.70 -0.12 0.70
N ARG A 30 -14.41 -0.25 1.83
CA ARG A 30 -13.92 0.15 3.15
C ARG A 30 -13.09 -0.98 3.76
N ILE A 31 -11.87 -0.66 4.16
CA ILE A 31 -10.91 -1.58 4.76
C ILE A 31 -10.86 -1.26 6.25
N ARG A 32 -11.07 -2.26 7.11
CA ARG A 32 -10.87 -2.12 8.56
C ARG A 32 -9.40 -2.37 8.86
N LEU A 33 -8.74 -1.45 9.56
CA LEU A 33 -7.31 -1.60 9.88
C LEU A 33 -7.06 -2.71 10.90
N ASP A 34 -8.04 -3.01 11.75
CA ASP A 34 -8.00 -4.09 12.75
C ASP A 34 -7.72 -5.49 12.15
N GLY A 35 -8.21 -5.76 10.95
CA GLY A 35 -8.05 -7.05 10.26
C GLY A 35 -7.28 -6.97 8.94
N VAL A 36 -6.61 -5.85 8.64
CA VAL A 36 -5.89 -5.71 7.38
C VAL A 36 -4.49 -6.30 7.46
N ARG A 37 -4.03 -6.93 6.38
CA ARG A 37 -2.64 -7.34 6.24
C ARG A 37 -1.75 -6.11 6.04
N VAL A 38 -1.19 -5.62 7.15
CA VAL A 38 -0.18 -4.58 7.17
C VAL A 38 1.10 -5.13 6.56
N LEU A 39 1.63 -4.43 5.56
CA LEU A 39 2.88 -4.77 4.89
C LEU A 39 4.06 -4.13 5.62
N SER A 40 3.92 -2.86 5.95
CA SER A 40 4.93 -2.06 6.62
C SER A 40 4.29 -1.04 7.54
N ARG A 41 5.07 -0.54 8.50
CA ARG A 41 4.71 0.60 9.34
C ARG A 41 5.75 1.69 9.12
N ALA A 42 5.31 2.94 9.16
CA ALA A 42 6.16 4.12 9.07
C ALA A 42 5.93 5.02 10.27
N LYS A 43 6.98 5.67 10.76
CA LYS A 43 6.84 6.64 11.86
C LYS A 43 6.32 7.98 11.35
N ASP A 44 6.81 8.38 10.17
CA ASP A 44 6.57 9.68 9.56
C ASP A 44 5.85 9.57 8.21
N GLU A 45 5.18 10.66 7.80
CA GLU A 45 4.47 10.73 6.52
C GLU A 45 5.44 10.56 5.32
N ARG A 46 6.66 11.12 5.43
CA ARG A 46 7.72 10.96 4.43
C ARG A 46 8.12 9.50 4.25
N GLU A 47 8.30 8.79 5.36
CA GLU A 47 8.67 7.37 5.35
C GLU A 47 7.51 6.50 4.82
N ALA A 48 6.26 6.88 5.13
CA ALA A 48 5.07 6.22 4.58
C ALA A 48 5.01 6.38 3.04
N GLY A 49 5.25 7.59 2.55
CA GLY A 49 5.30 7.89 1.11
C GLY A 49 6.41 7.12 0.39
N ASP A 50 7.61 7.08 0.97
CA ASP A 50 8.74 6.37 0.35
C ASP A 50 8.51 4.85 0.34
N GLN A 51 7.98 4.27 1.42
CA GLN A 51 7.62 2.85 1.45
C GLN A 51 6.50 2.49 0.47
N VAL A 52 5.46 3.32 0.36
CA VAL A 52 4.40 3.10 -0.63
C VAL A 52 4.97 3.16 -2.04
N ARG A 53 5.87 4.12 -2.31
CA ARG A 53 6.55 4.23 -3.60
C ARG A 53 7.43 3.02 -3.87
N ALA A 54 8.24 2.58 -2.91
CA ALA A 54 9.06 1.38 -3.00
C ALA A 54 8.21 0.12 -3.25
N LEU A 55 7.09 -0.04 -2.56
CA LEU A 55 6.17 -1.18 -2.74
C LEU A 55 5.46 -1.16 -4.10
N GLN A 56 5.12 0.02 -4.64
CA GLN A 56 4.60 0.14 -6.00
C GLN A 56 5.67 -0.21 -7.04
N MET A 57 6.92 0.20 -6.84
CA MET A 57 8.03 -0.14 -7.72
C MET A 57 8.42 -1.63 -7.62
N ALA A 58 8.35 -2.22 -6.44
CA ALA A 58 8.58 -3.65 -6.22
C ALA A 58 7.47 -4.53 -6.84
N GLY A 59 6.24 -4.03 -6.87
CA GLY A 59 5.14 -4.63 -7.65
C GLY A 59 5.37 -4.54 -9.16
N ARG A 60 6.13 -3.53 -9.62
CA ARG A 60 6.70 -3.46 -10.98
C ARG A 60 7.98 -4.30 -11.06
N GLN A 61 7.93 -5.56 -10.61
CA GLN A 61 8.77 -6.56 -11.26
C GLN A 61 8.29 -6.64 -12.71
N MET A 62 9.02 -5.91 -13.54
CA MET A 62 9.22 -6.08 -14.99
C MET A 62 9.16 -7.56 -15.42
N THR A 63 7.98 -8.15 -15.43
CA THR A 63 7.71 -9.52 -15.88
C THR A 63 7.13 -9.52 -17.31
N GLY A 64 7.47 -8.51 -18.11
CA GLY A 64 6.93 -8.38 -19.46
C GLY A 64 7.66 -7.41 -20.40
N PHE A 65 8.85 -6.91 -20.06
CA PHE A 65 9.69 -6.22 -21.03
C PHE A 65 10.78 -7.19 -21.52
N SER A 66 10.48 -7.91 -22.60
CA SER A 66 11.53 -8.47 -23.45
C SER A 66 12.14 -7.32 -24.26
N PRO A 67 13.46 -7.09 -24.24
CA PRO A 67 14.06 -6.15 -25.18
C PRO A 67 13.80 -6.66 -26.61
N ALA A 68 13.35 -5.77 -27.50
CA ALA A 68 13.30 -6.06 -28.93
C ALA A 68 14.76 -6.11 -29.41
N GLY A 69 15.24 -7.32 -29.71
CA GLY A 69 16.47 -7.55 -30.47
C GLY A 69 16.18 -7.62 -31.96
#